data_AF-A0AAE1I409-F1
#
_entry.id   AF-A0AAE1I409-F1
#
_cell.length_a   1.000
_cell.length_b   1.000
_cell.length_c   1.000
_cell.angle_alpha   90.00
_cell.angle_beta   90.00
_cell.angle_gamma   90.00
#
_symmetry.space_group_name_H-M   'P 1'
#
loop_
_entity.id
_entity.type
_entity.pdbx_description
1 polymer ?
#
loop_
_entity_poly.entity_id
_entity_poly.type
_entity_poly.pdbx_seq_one_letter_code
_entity_poly.pdbx_strand_id
1 'polypeptide(L)'
;MAETPNWQSLAAAFNSIASNPEFTSIKELTPGARYEVRNMCRISTKHGSKIKAELKDLGGESLFVVLPSRLARLTDAQIEGINDMVHSGHIPWFIFKSVTESGAYDVELVFDE
;
A
#
# COMPACT_ATOMS: atom_id res chain seq x y z
N MET A 1 -0.97 -2.75 -28.34
CA MET A 1 -0.35 -1.52 -27.83
C MET A 1 -0.85 -1.38 -26.40
N ALA A 2 0.01 -1.59 -25.41
CA ALA A 2 -0.38 -1.48 -24.00
C ALA A 2 -0.60 -0.01 -23.66
N GLU A 3 -1.80 0.35 -23.21
CA GLU A 3 -2.13 1.71 -22.80
C GLU A 3 -1.29 2.10 -21.58
N THR A 4 -0.50 3.16 -21.72
CA THR A 4 0.25 3.76 -20.62
C THR A 4 -0.74 4.22 -19.55
N PRO A 5 -0.60 3.82 -18.27
CA PRO A 5 -1.54 4.21 -17.24
C PRO A 5 -1.58 5.74 -17.09
N ASN A 6 -2.76 6.33 -17.24
CA ASN A 6 -2.96 7.77 -17.12
C ASN A 6 -2.72 8.24 -15.68
N TRP A 7 -1.59 8.91 -15.45
CA TRP A 7 -1.16 9.48 -14.18
C TRP A 7 -2.19 10.40 -13.50
N GLN A 8 -3.04 11.07 -14.27
CA GLN A 8 -4.09 11.95 -13.73
C GLN A 8 -5.29 11.17 -13.17
N SER A 9 -5.60 10.00 -13.74
CA SER A 9 -6.65 9.11 -13.23
C SER A 9 -6.25 8.44 -11.91
N LEU A 10 -4.95 8.17 -11.76
CA LEU A 10 -4.32 7.73 -10.51
C LEU A 10 -4.51 8.78 -9.42
N ALA A 11 -4.13 10.05 -9.67
CA ALA A 11 -4.22 11.18 -8.74
C ALA A 11 -5.63 11.40 -8.15
N ALA A 12 -6.69 11.25 -8.95
CA ALA A 12 -8.07 11.43 -8.50
C ALA A 12 -8.60 10.26 -7.64
N ALA A 13 -8.12 9.03 -7.88
CA ALA A 13 -8.47 7.85 -7.08
C ALA A 13 -7.87 7.90 -5.65
N PHE A 14 -6.78 8.65 -5.44
CA PHE A 14 -6.06 8.80 -4.17
C PHE A 14 -6.84 9.57 -3.09
N ASN A 15 -7.80 10.42 -3.47
CA ASN A 15 -8.43 11.37 -2.54
C ASN A 15 -9.64 10.83 -1.75
N SER A 16 -9.99 9.54 -1.80
CA SER A 16 -11.08 9.06 -0.93
C SER A 16 -10.93 7.65 -0.36
N ILE A 17 -11.32 7.56 0.91
CA ILE A 17 -11.84 6.39 1.64
C ILE A 17 -10.83 5.62 2.51
N ALA A 18 -11.14 5.58 3.82
CA ALA A 18 -10.59 4.70 4.84
C ALA A 18 -11.71 3.95 5.57
N SER A 19 -11.53 2.65 5.84
CA SER A 19 -12.19 1.93 6.96
C SER A 19 -11.34 0.71 7.36
N ASN A 20 -10.85 0.73 8.61
CA ASN A 20 -10.13 -0.27 9.42
C ASN A 20 -9.81 -1.66 8.83
N PRO A 21 -8.57 -2.15 9.02
CA PRO A 21 -8.28 -3.57 8.88
C PRO A 21 -7.82 -4.31 10.15
N GLU A 22 -8.08 -5.62 10.16
CA GLU A 22 -7.94 -6.59 11.26
C GLU A 22 -6.61 -7.39 11.30
N PHE A 23 -5.55 -7.01 10.58
CA PHE A 23 -4.26 -7.70 10.68
C PHE A 23 -3.10 -6.71 10.84
N THR A 24 -2.47 -6.83 12.02
CA THR A 24 -1.39 -6.04 12.63
C THR A 24 -1.69 -4.55 12.80
N SER A 25 -1.57 -4.09 14.03
CA SER A 25 -1.86 -2.71 14.38
C SER A 25 -0.84 -1.80 13.71
N ILE A 26 -1.30 -0.86 12.89
CA ILE A 26 -0.46 0.24 12.36
C ILE A 26 0.26 1.02 13.47
N LYS A 27 -0.09 0.79 14.76
CA LYS A 27 0.70 1.17 15.93
C LYS A 27 2.17 0.69 15.91
N GLU A 28 2.49 -0.35 15.14
CA GLU A 28 3.87 -0.84 14.97
C GLU A 28 4.62 -0.09 13.84
N LEU A 29 3.91 0.69 13.02
CA LEU A 29 4.54 1.51 12.00
C LEU A 29 4.95 2.86 12.59
N THR A 30 6.19 3.26 12.30
CA THR A 30 6.73 4.54 12.71
C THR A 30 6.40 5.61 11.66
N PRO A 31 5.76 6.73 12.05
CA PRO A 31 5.55 7.87 11.16
C PRO A 31 6.85 8.33 10.48
N GLY A 32 6.82 8.47 9.16
CA GLY A 32 7.94 8.91 8.33
C GLY A 32 8.95 7.82 7.94
N ALA A 33 8.86 6.62 8.53
CA ALA A 33 9.74 5.51 8.15
C ALA A 33 9.35 4.93 6.78
N ARG A 34 10.35 4.49 6.01
CA ARG A 34 10.17 3.80 4.73
C ARG A 34 10.26 2.31 4.96
N TYR A 35 9.24 1.58 4.52
CA TYR A 35 9.18 0.13 4.55
C TYR A 35 9.20 -0.40 3.13
N GLU A 36 10.04 -1.40 2.85
CA GLU A 36 10.09 -2.02 1.53
C GLU A 36 8.80 -2.82 1.30
N VAL A 37 8.10 -2.54 0.21
CA VAL A 37 7.00 -3.40 -0.22
C VAL A 37 7.60 -4.62 -0.89
N ARG A 38 7.41 -5.80 -0.28
CA ARG A 38 7.93 -7.07 -0.79
C ARG A 38 6.90 -7.83 -1.61
N ASN A 39 5.64 -7.69 -1.25
CA ASN A 39 4.53 -8.32 -1.96
C ASN A 39 3.22 -7.61 -1.63
N MET A 40 2.30 -7.56 -2.58
CA MET A 40 0.94 -7.09 -2.40
C MET A 40 -0.05 -8.11 -2.99
N CYS A 41 -1.12 -8.40 -2.25
CA CYS A 41 -2.19 -9.27 -2.75
C CYS A 41 -3.55 -8.77 -2.31
N ARG A 42 -4.55 -8.97 -3.18
CA ARG A 42 -5.94 -8.71 -2.84
C ARG A 42 -6.46 -9.82 -1.95
N ILE A 43 -7.14 -9.45 -0.88
CA ILE A 43 -7.80 -10.36 0.05
C ILE A 43 -9.27 -10.02 0.18
N SER A 44 -10.10 -11.03 0.38
CA SER A 44 -11.52 -10.86 0.70
C SER A 44 -11.70 -10.81 2.21
N THR A 45 -12.46 -9.83 2.70
CA THR A 45 -12.80 -9.70 4.13
C THR A 45 -14.31 -9.59 4.31
N LYS A 46 -14.79 -9.71 5.55
CA LYS A 46 -16.22 -9.46 5.89
C LYS A 46 -16.71 -8.05 5.51
N HIS A 47 -15.79 -7.11 5.31
CA HIS A 47 -16.05 -5.72 4.92
C HIS A 47 -15.72 -5.44 3.43
N GLY A 48 -15.62 -6.48 2.61
CA GLY A 48 -15.30 -6.38 1.19
C GLY A 48 -13.82 -6.63 0.87
N SER A 49 -13.42 -6.37 -0.37
CA SER A 49 -12.06 -6.60 -0.85
C SER A 49 -11.08 -5.56 -0.30
N LYS A 50 -9.95 -6.03 0.23
CA LYS A 50 -8.84 -5.23 0.75
C LYS A 50 -7.53 -5.66 0.09
N ILE A 51 -6.45 -4.92 0.34
CA ILE A 51 -5.11 -5.33 -0.09
C ILE A 51 -4.25 -5.57 1.14
N LYS A 52 -3.60 -6.72 1.17
CA LYS A 52 -2.57 -7.07 2.14
C LYS A 52 -1.21 -6.78 1.50
N ALA A 53 -0.34 -6.11 2.22
CA ALA A 53 1.04 -5.88 1.85
C ALA A 53 1.97 -6.58 2.84
N GLU A 54 3.01 -7.21 2.31
CA GLU A 54 4.19 -7.59 3.06
C GLU A 54 5.18 -6.42 2.99
N LEU A 55 5.50 -5.88 4.15
CA LEU A 55 6.41 -4.77 4.35
C LEU A 55 7.66 -5.27 5.07
N LYS A 56 8.84 -4.81 4.68
CA LYS A 56 10.08 -5.10 5.41
C LYS A 56 10.67 -3.81 5.96
N ASP A 57 10.87 -3.77 7.27
CA ASP A 57 11.62 -2.68 7.90
C ASP A 57 13.12 -2.80 7.58
N LEU A 58 13.79 -1.66 7.44
CA LEU A 58 15.21 -1.58 7.12
C LEU A 58 16.04 -2.10 8.31
N GLY A 59 16.25 -3.42 8.33
CA GLY A 59 16.96 -4.13 9.40
C GLY A 59 16.06 -4.95 10.33
N GLY A 60 14.76 -5.05 10.04
CA GLY A 60 13.78 -5.78 10.84
C GLY A 60 13.17 -7.00 10.14
N GLU A 61 12.18 -7.59 10.79
CA GLU A 61 11.36 -8.68 10.26
C GLU A 61 10.31 -8.17 9.26
N SER A 62 9.78 -9.08 8.43
CA SER A 62 8.64 -8.76 7.57
C SER A 62 7.38 -8.55 8.41
N LEU A 63 6.72 -7.42 8.19
CA LEU A 63 5.43 -7.04 8.74
C LEU A 63 4.35 -7.23 7.69
N PHE A 64 3.22 -7.82 8.08
CA PHE A 64 2.06 -7.89 7.20
C PHE A 64 1.04 -6.86 7.64
N VAL A 65 0.70 -5.95 6.73
CA VAL A 65 -0.31 -4.92 6.97
C VAL A 65 -1.40 -5.02 5.92
N VAL A 66 -2.61 -4.71 6.31
CA VAL A 66 -3.68 -4.48 5.33
C VAL A 66 -3.74 -2.99 5.07
N LEU A 67 -3.60 -2.64 3.81
CA LEU A 67 -3.51 -1.26 3.40
C LEU A 67 -4.83 -0.54 3.63
N PRO A 68 -4.79 0.76 3.98
CA PRO A 68 -6.00 1.56 4.06
C PRO A 68 -6.74 1.53 2.72
N SER A 69 -8.07 1.68 2.78
CA SER A 69 -8.93 1.42 1.62
C SER A 69 -8.65 2.31 0.41
N ARG A 70 -7.95 3.43 0.56
CA ARG A 70 -7.50 4.25 -0.57
C ARG A 70 -6.55 3.47 -1.49
N LEU A 71 -5.62 2.71 -0.92
CA LEU A 71 -4.74 1.83 -1.67
C LEU A 71 -5.46 0.54 -2.08
N ALA A 72 -6.52 0.13 -1.38
CA ALA A 72 -7.31 -1.06 -1.76
C ALA A 72 -8.00 -0.96 -3.15
N ARG A 73 -7.98 0.23 -3.76
CA ARG A 73 -8.49 0.52 -5.11
C ARG A 73 -7.53 0.17 -6.24
N LEU A 74 -6.27 -0.13 -5.96
CA LEU A 74 -5.31 -0.56 -6.98
C LEU A 74 -5.89 -1.74 -7.75
N THR A 75 -5.95 -1.69 -9.08
CA THR A 75 -6.42 -2.82 -9.88
C THR A 75 -5.48 -4.01 -9.73
N ASP A 76 -5.95 -5.22 -10.05
CA ASP A 76 -5.10 -6.40 -9.95
C ASP A 76 -3.86 -6.28 -10.85
N ALA A 77 -3.98 -5.67 -12.04
CA ALA A 77 -2.85 -5.36 -12.92
C ALA A 77 -1.85 -4.36 -12.29
N GLN A 78 -2.32 -3.40 -11.49
CA GLN A 78 -1.42 -2.47 -10.77
C GLN A 78 -0.71 -3.18 -9.62
N ILE A 79 -1.40 -4.08 -8.93
CA ILE A 79 -0.81 -4.91 -7.86
C ILE A 79 0.27 -5.83 -8.45
N GLU A 80 -0.03 -6.49 -9.56
CA GLU A 80 0.94 -7.30 -10.30
C GLU A 80 2.13 -6.47 -10.75
N GLY A 81 1.92 -5.29 -11.34
CA GLY A 81 3.01 -4.39 -11.72
C GLY A 81 3.92 -3.99 -10.55
N ILE A 82 3.34 -3.72 -9.38
CA ILE A 82 4.13 -3.42 -8.16
C ILE A 82 4.95 -4.65 -7.74
N ASN A 83 4.36 -5.84 -7.77
CA ASN A 83 5.07 -7.08 -7.44
C ASN A 83 6.19 -7.36 -8.45
N ASP A 84 5.96 -7.15 -9.75
CA ASP A 84 6.96 -7.33 -10.80
C ASP A 84 8.15 -6.39 -10.63
N MET A 85 7.91 -5.15 -10.19
CA MET A 85 8.98 -4.21 -9.86
C MET A 85 9.89 -4.75 -8.75
N VAL A 86 9.32 -5.34 -7.69
CA VAL A 86 10.09 -5.97 -6.61
C VAL A 86 10.99 -7.09 -7.16
N HIS A 87 10.45 -7.95 -8.02
CA HIS A 87 11.21 -9.03 -8.66
C HIS A 87 12.32 -8.50 -9.59
N SER A 88 12.11 -7.32 -10.17
CA SER A 88 13.05 -6.63 -11.06
C SER A 88 14.11 -5.80 -10.32
N GLY A 89 14.10 -5.81 -8.98
CA GLY A 89 15.03 -5.04 -8.14
C GLY A 89 14.65 -3.57 -7.93
N HIS A 90 13.50 -3.13 -8.45
CA HIS A 90 12.95 -1.79 -8.24
C HIS A 90 11.97 -1.84 -7.07
N ILE A 91 12.46 -1.55 -5.86
CA ILE A 91 11.66 -1.75 -4.65
C ILE A 91 10.72 -0.53 -4.44
N PRO A 92 9.39 -0.75 -4.40
CA PRO A 92 8.45 0.26 -3.94
C PRO A 92 8.54 0.41 -2.42
N TRP A 93 8.30 1.61 -1.93
CA TRP A 93 8.39 1.96 -0.52
C TRP A 93 7.04 2.42 0.01
N PHE A 94 6.64 1.84 1.13
CA PHE A 94 5.48 2.25 1.89
C PHE A 94 5.91 3.18 3.02
N ILE A 95 5.27 4.35 3.14
CA ILE A 95 5.55 5.33 4.19
C ILE A 95 4.27 5.61 4.96
N PHE A 96 4.23 5.24 6.23
CA PHE A 96 3.17 5.70 7.13
C PHE A 96 3.43 7.15 7.54
N LYS A 97 2.48 8.06 7.34
CA LYS A 97 2.64 9.49 7.66
C LYS A 97 2.03 9.83 9.01
N SER A 98 0.76 9.51 9.22
CA SER A 98 0.02 9.85 10.45
C SER A 98 -1.35 9.18 10.48
N VAL A 99 -2.07 9.39 11.58
CA VAL A 99 -3.52 9.13 11.66
C VAL A 99 -4.24 10.48 11.51
N THR A 100 -5.22 10.55 10.61
CA THR A 100 -6.05 11.74 10.41
C THR A 100 -7.03 11.94 11.57
N GLU A 101 -7.63 13.12 11.67
CA GLU A 101 -8.67 13.43 12.67
C GLU A 101 -9.88 12.48 12.62
N SER A 102 -10.17 11.92 11.44
CA SER A 102 -11.23 10.94 11.23
C SER A 102 -10.85 9.50 11.61
N GLY A 103 -9.63 9.28 12.13
CA GLY A 103 -9.11 7.95 12.47
C GLY A 103 -8.64 7.14 11.25
N ALA A 104 -8.48 7.78 10.10
CA ALA A 104 -7.93 7.13 8.91
C ALA A 104 -6.41 7.15 8.93
N TYR A 105 -5.78 6.10 8.39
CA TYR A 105 -4.33 6.06 8.25
C TYR A 105 -3.90 6.79 6.97
N ASP A 106 -2.98 7.73 7.12
CA ASP A 106 -2.33 8.45 6.03
C ASP A 106 -1.02 7.76 5.67
N VAL A 107 -0.93 7.22 4.46
CA VAL A 107 0.15 6.36 3.95
C VAL A 107 0.53 6.67 2.49
N GLU A 108 1.80 6.68 2.15
CA GLU A 108 2.29 6.97 0.80
C GLU A 108 2.97 5.75 0.20
N LEU A 109 2.78 5.52 -1.10
CA LEU A 109 3.57 4.55 -1.86
C LEU A 109 4.51 5.35 -2.77
N VAL A 110 5.82 5.18 -2.57
CA VAL A 110 6.88 5.87 -3.29
C VAL A 110 7.68 4.85 -4.07
N PHE A 111 8.03 5.16 -5.32
CA PHE A 111 8.93 4.36 -6.13
C PHE A 111 10.25 5.12 -6.19
N ASP A 112 11.37 4.45 -5.90
CA ASP A 112 12.67 5.09 -6.17
C ASP A 112 12.82 5.26 -7.70
N GLU A 113 13.28 6.45 -8.11
CA GLU A 113 13.57 6.79 -9.51
C GLU A 113 14.77 6.00 -10.06
#